data_AF-A0A0R2C3E4-F1
#
_entry.id   AF-A0A0R2C3E4-F1
#
_cell.length_a   1.000
_cell.length_b   1.000
_cell.length_c   1.000
_cell.angle_alpha   90.00
_cell.angle_beta   90.00
_cell.angle_gamma   90.00
#
_symmetry.space_group_name_H-M   'P 1'
#
loop_
_entity.id
_entity.type
_entity.pdbx_description
1 polymer ?
#
loop_
_entity_poly.entity_id
_entity_poly.type
_entity_poly.pdbx_seq_one_letter_code
_entity_poly.pdbx_strand_id
1 'polypeptide(L)' 'MVSILDDRLSKNICAYFENRYSLEERSAVKSVVIDLNANYQLFIRRLFPHAKNHIDRFHIVQLVNRAFD' A
#
# COMPACT_ATOMS: atom_id res chain seq x y z
N MET A 1 -10.03 -4.60 13.22
CA MET A 1 -11.04 -4.39 12.16
C MET A 1 -10.32 -4.36 10.84
N VAL A 2 -10.86 -5.03 9.82
CA VAL A 2 -10.31 -5.03 8.45
C VAL A 2 -11.29 -4.27 7.56
N SER A 3 -10.76 -3.36 6.75
CA SER A 3 -11.54 -2.56 5.79
C SER A 3 -11.08 -2.89 4.38
N ILE A 4 -12.04 -3.13 3.47
CA ILE A 4 -11.80 -3.33 2.05
C ILE A 4 -12.35 -2.10 1.33
N LEU A 5 -11.58 -1.53 0.41
CA LEU A 5 -12.03 -0.41 -0.42
C LEU A 5 -12.73 -0.96 -1.68
N ASP A 6 -13.77 -0.27 -2.15
CA ASP A 6 -14.53 -0.65 -3.35
C ASP A 6 -13.71 -0.63 -4.64
N ASP A 7 -12.67 0.22 -4.71
CA ASP A 7 -11.77 0.31 -5.86
C ASP A 7 -10.31 0.54 -5.47
N ARG A 8 -9.45 0.48 -6.49
CA ARG A 8 -7.99 0.60 -6.37
C ARG A 8 -7.47 1.93 -6.93
N LEU A 9 -8.32 2.92 -7.13
CA LEU A 9 -7.93 4.21 -7.70
C LEU A 9 -7.09 5.00 -6.68
N SER A 10 -5.93 5.49 -7.10
CA SER A 10 -5.00 6.23 -6.23
C SER A 10 -5.67 7.39 -5.48
N LYS A 11 -6.59 8.10 -6.16
CA LYS A 11 -7.36 9.20 -5.56
C LYS A 11 -8.23 8.73 -4.40
N ASN A 12 -8.92 7.61 -4.57
CA ASN A 12 -9.88 7.09 -3.59
C ASN A 12 -9.15 6.48 -2.39
N ILE A 13 -8.04 5.79 -2.64
CA ILE A 13 -7.15 5.29 -1.59
C ILE A 13 -6.59 6.45 -0.77
N CYS A 14 -6.07 7.49 -1.43
CA CYS A 14 -5.54 8.65 -0.72
C CYS A 14 -6.61 9.33 0.13
N ALA A 15 -7.77 9.63 -0.47
CA ALA A 15 -8.89 10.25 0.23
C ALA A 15 -9.39 9.41 1.41
N TYR A 16 -9.41 8.07 1.29
CA TYR A 16 -9.81 7.18 2.37
C TYR A 16 -8.93 7.39 3.61
N PHE A 17 -7.61 7.40 3.44
CA PHE A 17 -6.69 7.55 4.57
C PHE A 17 -6.61 9.00 5.08
N GLU A 18 -6.57 9.98 4.18
CA GLU A 18 -6.47 11.40 4.54
C GLU A 18 -7.72 11.92 5.25
N ASN A 19 -8.92 11.43 4.90
CA ASN A 19 -10.17 11.87 5.52
C ASN A 19 -10.47 11.17 6.85
N ARG A 20 -9.87 10.00 7.11
CA ARG A 20 -10.17 9.18 8.31
C ARG A 20 -9.10 9.24 9.38
N TYR A 21 -7.86 9.51 9.00
CA TYR A 21 -6.72 9.48 9.92
C TYR A 21 -5.90 10.75 9.78
N SER A 22 -5.59 11.36 10.92
CA SER A 22 -4.70 12.51 11.00
C SER A 22 -3.31 12.17 10.48
N LEU A 23 -2.52 13.21 10.17
CA LEU A 23 -1.13 13.01 9.77
C LEU A 23 -0.31 12.33 10.87
N GLU A 24 -0.60 12.60 12.14
CA GLU A 24 0.09 12.01 13.29
C GLU A 24 -0.16 10.51 13.37
N GLU A 25 -1.41 10.08 13.29
CA GLU A 25 -1.78 8.65 13.25
C GLU A 25 -1.13 7.93 12.07
N ARG A 26 -1.15 8.55 10.89
CA ARG A 26 -0.52 7.97 9.70
C ARG A 26 1.01 7.94 9.78
N SER A 27 1.60 8.91 10.47
CA SER A 27 3.04 8.97 10.73
C SER A 27 3.50 7.91 11.74
N ALA A 28 2.60 7.45 12.61
CA ALA A 28 2.87 6.36 13.55
C ALA A 28 2.88 4.96 12.90
N VAL A 29 2.47 4.85 11.64
CA VAL A 29 2.48 3.57 10.90
C VAL A 29 3.92 3.09 10.69
N LYS A 30 4.21 1.87 11.16
CA LYS A 30 5.56 1.29 11.13
C LYS A 30 5.91 0.61 9.81
N SER A 31 4.94 -0.02 9.16
CA SER A 31 5.16 -0.83 7.97
C SER A 31 3.93 -0.87 7.08
N VAL A 32 4.15 -0.82 5.77
CA VAL A 32 3.13 -0.98 4.73
C VAL A 32 3.60 -2.05 3.76
N VAL A 33 2.72 -2.98 3.42
CA VAL A 33 2.95 -3.96 2.34
C VAL A 33 2.19 -3.48 1.12
N ILE A 34 2.90 -3.29 0.00
CA ILE A 34 2.32 -2.88 -1.28
C ILE A 34 2.46 -3.99 -2.32
N ASP A 35 1.47 -4.06 -3.20
CA ASP A 35 1.55 -4.82 -4.45
C ASP A 35 2.70 -4.27 -5.34
N LEU A 36 3.18 -5.08 -6.29
CA LEU A 36 4.20 -4.74 -7.30
C LEU A 36 3.76 -3.63 -8.27
N ASN A 37 2.52 -3.16 -8.20
CA ASN A 37 2.05 -2.03 -9.00
C ASN A 37 2.77 -0.73 -8.59
N ALA A 38 3.63 -0.24 -9.49
CA ALA A 38 4.44 0.96 -9.29
C ALA A 38 3.64 2.23 -8.95
N ASN A 39 2.36 2.30 -9.31
CA ASN A 39 1.50 3.44 -9.00
C ASN A 39 1.35 3.68 -7.49
N TYR A 40 1.42 2.63 -6.67
CA TYR A 40 1.32 2.76 -5.21
C TYR A 40 2.53 3.47 -4.60
N GLN A 41 3.73 3.26 -5.18
CA GLN A 41 4.96 3.87 -4.67
C GLN A 41 4.90 5.41 -4.72
N LEU A 42 4.14 5.97 -5.66
CA LEU A 42 4.03 7.41 -5.86
C LEU A 42 3.38 8.14 -4.67
N PHE A 43 2.44 7.50 -3.98
CA PHE A 43 1.66 8.16 -2.93
C PHE A 43 1.78 7.51 -1.54
N ILE A 44 2.34 6.29 -1.43
CA ILE A 44 2.48 5.63 -0.12
C ILE A 44 3.34 6.43 0.86
N ARG A 45 4.40 7.10 0.38
CA ARG A 45 5.23 7.96 1.23
C ARG A 45 4.49 9.23 1.69
N ARG A 46 3.52 9.71 0.91
CA ARG A 46 2.65 10.83 1.30
C ARG A 46 1.68 10.40 2.40
N LEU A 47 1.12 9.20 2.25
CA LEU A 47 0.18 8.65 3.21
C LEU A 47 0.88 8.26 4.51
N PHE A 48 2.01 7.55 4.45
CA PHE A 48 2.72 6.97 5.58
C PHE A 48 4.21 7.33 5.54
N PRO A 49 4.58 8.54 5.96
CA PRO A 49 5.92 9.09 5.73
C PRO A 49 7.05 8.33 6.44
N HIS A 50 6.76 7.66 7.56
CA HIS A 50 7.76 6.93 8.35
C HIS A 50 7.65 5.41 8.25
N ALA A 51 6.71 4.90 7.45
CA ALA A 51 6.51 3.47 7.31
C ALA A 51 7.59 2.82 6.45
N LYS A 52 8.03 1.62 6.86
CA LYS A 52 8.84 0.74 6.01
C LYS A 52 7.95 0.12 4.93
N ASN A 53 8.33 0.31 3.67
CA ASN A 53 7.58 -0.22 2.54
C ASN A 53 8.14 -1.60 2.15
N HIS A 54 7.29 -2.61 2.21
CA HIS A 54 7.56 -3.98 1.81
C HIS A 54 6.78 -4.33 0.55
N ILE A 55 7.35 -5.16 -0.31
CA ILE A 55 6.67 -5.68 -1.49
C ILE A 55 5.92 -6.96 -1.10
N ASP A 56 4.72 -7.13 -1.65
CA ASP A 56 3.93 -8.36 -1.47
C ASP A 56 4.69 -9.59 -2.02
N ARG A 57 5.02 -10.49 -1.10
CA ARG A 57 5.78 -11.71 -1.36
C ARG A 57 4.98 -12.72 -2.18
N PHE A 58 3.64 -12.71 -2.10
CA PHE A 58 2.81 -13.61 -2.89
C PHE A 58 2.95 -13.34 -4.39
N HIS A 59 2.99 -12.07 -4.79
CA HIS A 59 3.19 -11.72 -6.19
C HIS A 59 4.57 -12.13 -6.71
N ILE A 60 5.61 -12.04 -5.88
CA ILE A 60 6.95 -12.51 -6.25
C ILE A 60 6.93 -14.03 -6.47
N VAL A 61 6.35 -14.80 -5.55
CA VAL A 61 6.25 -16.26 -5.68
C VAL A 61 5.44 -16.64 -6.93
N GLN A 62 4.32 -15.97 -7.20
CA GLN A 62 3.53 -16.18 -8.41
C GLN A 62 4.28 -15.81 -9.70
N LEU A 63 5.09 -14.76 -9.68
CA LEU A 63 5.90 -14.36 -10.82
C LEU A 63 6.99 -15.39 -11.10
N VAL A 64 7.66 -15.86 -10.05
CA VAL A 64 8.69 -16.90 -10.13
C VAL A 64 8.09 -18.20 -10.68
N ASN A 65 7.01 -18.72 -10.11
CA ASN A 65 6.39 -19.96 -10.59
C ASN A 65 6.05 -19.90 -12.08
N ARG A 66 5.46 -18.79 -12.57
CA ARG A 66 5.15 -18.59 -14.00
C ARG A 66 6.36 -18.50 -14.92
N ALA A 67 7.54 -18.19 -14.38
CA ALA A 67 8.77 -18.12 -15.17
C ALA A 67 9.49 -19.48 -15.24
N PHE A 68 9.12 -20.43 -14.36
CA PHE A 68 9.65 -21.79 -14.32
C PHE A 68 8.68 -22.83 -14.90
N ASP A 69 7.42 -22.45 -15.14
CA ASP A 69 6.49 -23.13 -16.06
C ASP A 69 6.88 -22.84 -17.52
#